data_AF-A0A5E4HKL0-F1
#
_entry.id   AF-A0A5E4HKL0-F1
#
_cell.length_a   1.000
_cell.length_b   1.000
_cell.length_c   1.000
_cell.angle_alpha   90.00
_cell.angle_beta   90.00
_cell.angle_gamma   90.00
#
_symmetry.space_group_name_H-M   'P 1'
#
loop_
_entity.id
_entity.type
_entity.pdbx_description
1 polymer ?
#
loop_
_entity_poly.entity_id
_entity_poly.type
_entity_poly.pdbx_seq_one_letter_code
_entity_poly.pdbx_strand_id
1 'polypeptide(L)'
;MASAWDWMKKYKKTDPDAKTESWPPVDIGTNLVAQIMGANFLLYGPIENVKKVFPAVAMVDIMLGETAKDLGLSVLAESHPIKKLV
;
A
#
# COMPACT_ATOMS: atom_id res chain seq x y z
N MET A 1 -13.16 -17.15 -14.51
CA MET A 1 -13.29 -15.68 -14.37
C MET A 1 -11.90 -15.09 -14.55
N ALA A 2 -11.71 -14.10 -15.41
CA ALA A 2 -10.42 -13.43 -15.53
C ALA A 2 -10.24 -12.48 -14.33
N SER A 3 -9.22 -12.70 -13.50
CA SER A 3 -8.87 -11.80 -12.40
C SER A 3 -7.67 -10.93 -12.75
N ALA A 4 -7.52 -9.78 -12.07
CA ALA A 4 -6.32 -8.95 -12.19
C ALA A 4 -5.03 -9.73 -11.89
N TRP A 5 -5.10 -10.70 -10.97
CA TRP A 5 -3.99 -11.59 -10.64
C TRP A 5 -3.63 -12.56 -11.77
N ASP A 6 -4.62 -13.07 -12.50
CA ASP A 6 -4.36 -13.93 -13.67
C ASP A 6 -3.68 -13.14 -14.78
N TRP A 7 -4.06 -11.88 -14.96
CA TRP A 7 -3.38 -10.97 -15.88
C TRP A 7 -1.93 -10.73 -15.44
N MET A 8 -1.68 -10.37 -14.17
CA MET A 8 -0.33 -10.09 -13.68
C MET A 8 0.60 -11.31 -13.79
N LYS A 9 0.10 -12.52 -13.51
CA LYS A 9 0.85 -13.76 -13.68
C LYS A 9 1.24 -14.04 -15.13
N LYS A 10 0.43 -13.60 -16.11
CA LYS A 10 0.77 -13.70 -17.53
C LYS A 10 1.79 -12.64 -17.91
N TYR A 11 1.58 -11.39 -17.51
CA TYR A 11 2.51 -10.28 -17.76
C TYR A 11 3.91 -10.56 -17.21
N LYS A 12 4.02 -11.12 -16.00
CA LYS A 12 5.31 -11.50 -15.40
C LYS A 12 6.17 -12.43 -16.27
N LYS A 13 5.54 -13.19 -17.18
CA LYS A 13 6.26 -14.10 -18.09
C LYS A 13 6.79 -13.41 -19.34
N THR A 14 6.27 -12.23 -19.67
CA THR A 14 6.67 -11.46 -20.86
C THR A 14 7.81 -10.49 -20.57
N ASP A 15 8.04 -10.17 -19.29
CA ASP A 15 9.07 -9.24 -18.83
C ASP A 15 10.10 -9.98 -17.95
N PRO A 16 11.37 -10.10 -18.38
CA PRO A 16 12.44 -10.73 -17.61
C PRO A 16 12.67 -10.10 -16.23
N ASP A 17 12.44 -8.79 -16.11
CA ASP A 17 12.71 -8.00 -14.90
C ASP A 17 11.47 -7.89 -14.00
N ALA A 18 10.35 -8.50 -14.40
CA ALA A 18 9.08 -8.39 -13.68
C ALA A 18 9.17 -8.82 -12.21
N LYS A 19 10.11 -9.70 -11.83
CA LYS A 19 10.28 -10.11 -10.42
C LYS A 19 10.83 -9.00 -9.54
N THR A 20 11.72 -8.15 -10.07
CA THR A 20 12.39 -7.09 -9.30
C THR A 20 11.66 -5.76 -9.47
N GLU A 21 11.12 -5.50 -10.65
CA GLU A 21 10.54 -4.20 -10.99
C GLU A 21 9.02 -4.17 -10.81
N SER A 22 8.26 -4.96 -11.58
CA SER A 22 6.80 -4.81 -11.64
C SER A 22 6.04 -5.61 -10.59
N TRP A 23 6.57 -6.75 -10.13
CA TRP A 23 5.89 -7.61 -9.16
C TRP A 23 5.78 -6.95 -7.78
N PRO A 24 6.85 -6.39 -7.20
CA PRO A 24 6.77 -5.76 -5.88
C PRO A 24 5.70 -4.64 -5.77
N PRO A 25 5.61 -3.66 -6.69
CA PRO A 25 4.60 -2.61 -6.58
C PRO A 25 3.17 -3.13 -6.78
N VAL A 26 2.94 -4.17 -7.59
CA VAL A 26 1.60 -4.77 -7.75
C VAL A 26 1.18 -5.54 -6.50
N ASP A 27 2.12 -6.29 -5.91
CA ASP A 27 1.90 -7.04 -4.66
C ASP A 27 1.56 -6.09 -3.50
N ILE A 28 2.36 -5.03 -3.33
CA ILE A 28 2.14 -4.02 -2.29
C ILE A 28 0.88 -3.20 -2.59
N GLY A 29 0.72 -2.74 -3.83
CA GLY A 29 -0.38 -1.87 -4.25
C GLY A 29 -1.76 -2.49 -4.03
N THR A 30 -1.88 -3.82 -4.15
CA THR A 30 -3.15 -4.50 -3.87
C THR A 30 -3.58 -4.32 -2.41
N ASN A 31 -2.63 -4.30 -1.45
CA ASN A 31 -2.95 -4.02 -0.05
C ASN A 31 -3.42 -2.57 0.17
N LEU A 32 -2.82 -1.62 -0.56
CA LEU A 32 -3.14 -0.19 -0.40
C LEU A 32 -4.57 0.15 -0.83
N VAL A 33 -5.17 -0.61 -1.75
CA VAL A 33 -6.57 -0.41 -2.16
C VAL A 33 -7.52 -0.51 -0.96
N ALA A 34 -7.36 -1.55 -0.14
CA ALA A 34 -8.19 -1.73 1.05
C ALA A 34 -7.97 -0.62 2.08
N GLN A 35 -6.72 -0.18 2.25
CA GLN A 35 -6.36 0.91 3.17
C GLN A 35 -7.02 2.23 2.77
N ILE A 36 -6.95 2.61 1.48
CA ILE A 36 -7.59 3.82 0.95
C ILE A 36 -9.11 3.77 1.16
N MET A 37 -9.71 2.58 1.10
CA MET A 37 -11.12 2.36 1.37
C MET A 37 -11.50 2.30 2.86
N GLY A 38 -10.56 2.55 3.78
CA GLY A 38 -10.81 2.66 5.21
C GLY A 38 -10.59 1.37 6.01
N ALA A 39 -9.88 0.37 5.48
CA ALA A 39 -9.49 -0.80 6.26
C ALA A 39 -8.57 -0.41 7.43
N ASN A 40 -8.78 -1.02 8.61
CA ASN A 40 -7.98 -0.74 9.81
C ASN A 40 -6.66 -1.54 9.89
N PHE A 41 -6.55 -2.66 9.18
CA PHE A 41 -5.35 -3.49 9.14
C PHE A 41 -5.20 -4.20 7.80
N LEU A 42 -3.97 -4.58 7.47
CA LEU A 42 -3.61 -5.27 6.23
C LEU A 42 -2.85 -6.56 6.53
N LEU A 43 -3.24 -7.65 5.89
CA LEU A 43 -2.44 -8.87 5.82
C LEU A 43 -1.57 -8.81 4.57
N TYR A 44 -0.39 -8.19 4.70
CA TYR A 44 0.45 -7.80 3.55
C TYR A 44 1.28 -8.94 2.94
N GLY A 45 1.17 -10.16 3.46
CA GLY A 45 1.90 -11.32 2.95
C GLY A 45 3.26 -11.54 3.62
N PRO A 46 4.29 -11.96 2.86
CA PRO A 46 5.57 -12.39 3.42
C PRO A 46 6.31 -11.28 4.18
N ILE A 47 6.90 -11.63 5.32
CA ILE A 47 7.60 -10.68 6.22
C ILE A 47 8.83 -10.06 5.55
N GLU A 48 9.39 -10.70 4.53
CA GLU A 48 10.55 -10.19 3.77
C GLU A 48 10.22 -8.89 3.02
N ASN A 49 8.94 -8.60 2.80
CA ASN A 49 8.47 -7.38 2.14
C ASN A 49 8.30 -6.19 3.08
N VAL A 50 8.55 -6.32 4.39
CA VAL A 50 8.34 -5.22 5.38
C VAL A 50 9.00 -3.91 4.98
N LYS A 51 10.23 -3.96 4.46
CA LYS A 51 10.98 -2.77 4.03
C LYS A 51 10.34 -2.01 2.87
N LYS A 52 9.48 -2.68 2.08
CA LYS A 52 8.75 -2.07 0.97
C LYS A 52 7.32 -1.69 1.38
N VAL A 53 6.63 -2.56 2.11
CA VAL A 53 5.22 -2.37 2.51
C VAL A 53 5.08 -1.23 3.52
N PHE A 54 5.89 -1.20 4.58
CA PHE A 54 5.70 -0.25 5.68
C PHE A 54 5.81 1.21 5.23
N PRO A 55 6.81 1.63 4.42
CA PRO A 55 6.82 3.00 3.91
C PRO A 55 5.65 3.30 2.96
N ALA A 56 5.21 2.33 2.14
CA ALA A 56 4.06 2.52 1.25
C ALA A 56 2.76 2.74 2.04
N VAL A 57 2.49 1.93 3.07
CA VAL A 57 1.34 2.07 3.97
C VAL A 57 1.42 3.39 4.74
N ALA A 58 2.59 3.74 5.28
CA ALA A 58 2.77 4.99 6.01
C ALA A 58 2.50 6.22 5.14
N MET A 59 2.90 6.20 3.88
CA MET A 59 2.60 7.27 2.92
C MET A 59 1.08 7.41 2.68
N VAL A 60 0.36 6.29 2.52
CA VAL A 60 -1.11 6.33 2.37
C VAL A 60 -1.79 6.85 3.64
N ASP A 61 -1.35 6.44 4.83
CA ASP A 61 -1.87 6.98 6.09
C ASP A 61 -1.64 8.50 6.20
N ILE A 62 -0.48 8.99 5.75
CA ILE A 62 -0.20 10.43 5.69
C ILE A 62 -1.20 11.13 4.77
N MET A 63 -1.37 10.66 3.53
CA MET A 63 -2.31 11.25 2.56
C MET A 63 -3.75 11.25 3.07
N LEU A 64 -4.17 10.17 3.73
CA LEU A 64 -5.50 10.08 4.36
C LEU A 64 -5.63 11.07 5.52
N GLY A 65 -4.59 11.22 6.34
CA GLY A 65 -4.55 12.20 7.42
C GLY A 65 -4.57 13.66 6.93
N GLU A 66 -3.88 13.96 5.83
CA GLU A 66 -3.92 15.27 5.16
C GLU A 66 -5.34 15.55 4.64
N THR A 67 -5.93 14.59 3.93
CA THR A 67 -7.32 14.70 3.43
C THR A 67 -8.31 14.87 4.58
N ALA A 68 -8.15 14.12 5.68
CA ALA A 68 -8.98 14.24 6.86
C ALA A 68 -8.92 15.65 7.46
N LYS A 69 -7.72 16.25 7.53
CA LYS A 69 -7.53 17.64 7.98
C LYS A 69 -8.27 18.64 7.09
N ASP A 70 -8.22 18.47 5.77
CA ASP A 70 -8.94 19.33 4.82
C ASP A 70 -10.47 19.22 4.97
N LEU A 71 -10.97 18.08 5.45
CA LEU A 71 -12.37 17.84 5.76
C LEU A 71 -12.77 18.28 7.20
N GLY A 72 -11.87 18.91 7.95
CA GLY A 72 -12.13 19.37 9.32
C GLY A 72 -12.06 18.26 10.38
N LEU A 73 -11.46 17.11 10.06
CA LEU A 73 -11.24 16.00 10.99
C LEU A 73 -9.84 16.07 11.60
N SER A 74 -9.63 15.32 12.69
CA SER A 74 -8.35 15.24 13.37
C SER A 74 -7.89 13.80 13.58
N VAL A 75 -6.57 13.58 13.47
CA VAL A 75 -5.95 12.28 13.72
C VAL A 75 -5.71 12.11 15.23
N LEU A 76 -6.50 11.22 15.84
CA LEU A 76 -6.47 10.98 17.27
C LEU A 76 -5.25 10.18 17.73
N ALA A 77 -4.74 9.26 16.90
CA ALA A 77 -3.61 8.41 17.26
C ALA A 77 -2.33 9.22 17.51
N GLU A 78 -1.70 9.04 18.67
CA GLU A 78 -0.46 9.76 19.05
C GLU A 78 0.72 9.36 18.17
N SER A 79 0.88 8.05 17.89
CA SER A 79 1.95 7.49 17.04
C SER A 79 1.50 7.29 15.59
N HIS A 80 0.83 8.29 15.00
CA HIS A 80 0.40 8.23 13.60
C HIS A 80 1.53 8.66 12.63
N PRO A 81 1.66 8.05 11.43
CA PRO A 81 2.67 8.44 10.43
C PRO A 81 2.73 9.94 10.12
N ILE A 82 1.60 10.62 10.01
CA ILE A 82 1.53 12.09 9.77
C ILE A 82 2.25 12.94 10.83
N LYS A 83 2.38 12.44 12.07
CA LYS A 83 3.06 13.14 13.17
C LYS A 83 4.57 12.92 13.17
N LYS A 84 5.10 12.20 12.17
CA LYS A 84 6.53 11.90 11.97
C LYS A 84 7.10 12.61 10.74
N LEU A 85 6.33 13.52 10.13
CA LEU A 85 6.85 14.46 9.14
C LEU A 85 7.86 15.37 9.85
N VAL A 86 9.03 15.56 9.23
CA VAL A 86 10.18 16.28 9.79
C VAL A 86 9.83 17.73 10.13
#